data_AF-A0A6J5ZA26-F1
#
_entry.id   AF-A0A6J5ZA26-F1
#
_cell.length_a   1.000
_cell.length_b   1.000
_cell.length_c   1.000
_cell.angle_alpha   90.00
_cell.angle_beta   90.00
_cell.angle_gamma   90.00
#
_symmetry.space_group_name_H-M   'P 1'
#
loop_
_entity.id
_entity.type
_entity.pdbx_description
1 polymer ?
#
loop_
_entity_poly.entity_id
_entity_poly.type
_entity_poly.pdbx_seq_one_letter_code
_entity_poly.pdbx_strand_id
1 'polypeptide(L)'
;MSEILVVATIKVNDGEADTAIAGLTPIIEKVHEQEGCLSYALHRDINDPNTLVFVERWESQDALNQHVQQPHMAELGALAASIAAEPPQIVFCESLGIGDSAKGTIRG
;
A
#
# COMPACT_ATOMS: atom_id res chain seq x y z
N MET A 1 -3.15 21.47 1.11
CA MET A 1 -3.49 20.22 0.41
C MET A 1 -3.68 19.17 1.48
N SER A 2 -4.75 18.37 1.41
CA SER A 2 -5.01 17.34 2.43
C SER A 2 -4.22 16.07 2.09
N GLU A 3 -3.63 15.46 3.12
CA GLU A 3 -2.99 14.15 3.03
C GLU A 3 -4.02 13.10 2.58
N ILE A 4 -3.60 12.19 1.70
CA ILE A 4 -4.41 11.05 1.26
C ILE A 4 -3.85 9.79 1.90
N LEU A 5 -4.74 9.00 2.51
CA LEU A 5 -4.43 7.65 2.94
C LEU A 5 -4.95 6.62 1.94
N VAL A 6 -4.17 5.58 1.71
CA VAL A 6 -4.58 4.42 0.93
C VAL A 6 -4.45 3.18 1.79
N VAL A 7 -5.50 2.35 1.79
CA VAL A 7 -5.45 0.99 2.31
C VAL A 7 -5.66 0.04 1.14
N ALA A 8 -4.61 -0.68 0.75
CA ALA A 8 -4.68 -1.67 -0.32
C ALA A 8 -4.48 -3.07 0.25
N THR A 9 -5.43 -3.96 0.01
CA THR A 9 -5.42 -5.35 0.49
C THR A 9 -5.23 -6.30 -0.68
N ILE A 10 -4.22 -7.17 -0.58
CA ILE A 10 -3.90 -8.20 -1.55
C ILE A 10 -3.99 -9.55 -0.84
N LYS A 11 -4.99 -10.35 -1.22
CA LYS A 11 -5.08 -11.74 -0.81
C LYS A 11 -4.38 -12.61 -1.85
N VAL A 12 -3.35 -13.32 -1.44
CA VAL A 12 -2.55 -14.19 -2.32
C VAL A 12 -3.03 -15.64 -2.24
N ASN A 13 -2.65 -16.43 -3.25
CA ASN A 13 -2.88 -17.88 -3.25
C ASN A 13 -2.10 -18.56 -2.11
N ASP A 14 -2.57 -19.73 -1.69
CA ASP A 14 -1.95 -20.49 -0.62
C ASP A 14 -0.47 -20.79 -0.93
N GLY A 15 0.42 -20.39 -0.02
CA GLY A 15 1.87 -20.58 -0.17
C GLY A 15 2.60 -19.47 -0.94
N GLU A 16 1.89 -18.49 -1.50
CA GLU A 16 2.50 -17.39 -2.26
C GLU A 16 2.90 -16.18 -1.40
N ALA A 17 2.61 -16.18 -0.09
CA ALA A 17 2.82 -15.00 0.76
C ALA A 17 4.29 -14.54 0.81
N ASP A 18 5.24 -15.47 0.91
CA ASP A 18 6.66 -15.12 0.95
C ASP A 18 7.18 -14.73 -0.45
N THR A 19 6.68 -15.36 -1.52
CA THR A 19 6.93 -14.96 -2.92
C THR A 19 6.46 -13.53 -3.17
N ALA A 20 5.25 -13.20 -2.68
CA ALA A 20 4.66 -11.88 -2.77
C ALA A 20 5.56 -10.84 -2.08
N ILE A 21 5.94 -11.07 -0.83
CA ILE A 21 6.79 -10.15 -0.07
C ILE A 21 8.14 -9.94 -0.77
N ALA A 22 8.77 -11.01 -1.26
CA ALA A 22 10.01 -10.91 -2.01
C ALA A 22 9.87 -10.08 -3.29
N GLY A 23 8.77 -10.26 -4.04
CA GLY A 23 8.49 -9.48 -5.25
C GLY A 23 8.10 -8.02 -4.98
N LEU A 24 7.43 -7.75 -3.86
CA LEU A 24 7.01 -6.41 -3.44
C LEU A 24 8.18 -5.58 -2.90
N THR A 25 9.18 -6.21 -2.26
CA THR A 25 10.33 -5.53 -1.64
C THR A 25 11.00 -4.50 -2.57
N PRO A 26 11.46 -4.84 -3.79
CA PRO A 26 12.10 -3.86 -4.68
C PRO A 26 11.12 -2.78 -5.19
N ILE A 27 9.82 -3.06 -5.24
CA ILE A 27 8.80 -2.07 -5.62
C ILE A 27 8.66 -1.06 -4.48
N ILE A 28 8.57 -1.53 -3.24
CA ILE A 28 8.47 -0.69 -2.04
C ILE A 28 9.66 0.26 -1.95
N GLU A 29 10.89 -0.22 -2.18
CA GLU A 29 12.09 0.63 -2.18
C GLU A 29 11.99 1.77 -3.20
N LYS A 30 11.54 1.49 -4.44
CA LYS A 30 11.31 2.52 -5.47
C LYS A 30 10.20 3.50 -5.07
N VAL A 31 9.17 3.03 -4.36
CA VAL A 31 8.06 3.89 -3.90
C VAL A 31 8.53 4.85 -2.81
N HIS A 32 9.41 4.41 -1.92
CA HIS A 32 9.98 5.26 -0.87
C HIS A 32 10.84 6.41 -1.42
N GLU A 33 11.35 6.29 -2.65
CA GLU A 33 12.09 7.36 -3.33
C GLU A 33 11.18 8.41 -3.98
N GLN A 34 9.86 8.19 -4.03
CA GLN A 34 8.93 9.10 -4.70
C GLN A 34 8.70 10.38 -3.88
N GLU A 35 8.72 11.51 -4.56
CA GLU A 35 8.31 12.79 -3.98
C GLU A 35 6.84 12.71 -3.53
N GLY A 36 6.58 13.18 -2.30
CA GLY A 36 5.25 13.15 -1.70
C GLY A 36 4.83 11.80 -1.10
N CYS A 37 5.65 10.74 -1.18
CA CYS A 37 5.45 9.52 -0.39
C CYS A 37 5.84 9.80 1.08
N LEU A 38 4.85 9.81 1.98
CA LEU A 38 5.08 10.03 3.41
C LEU A 38 5.26 8.71 4.17
N SER A 39 4.57 7.67 3.74
CA SER A 39 4.68 6.31 4.27
C SER A 39 4.15 5.31 3.25
N TYR A 40 4.80 4.17 3.11
CA TYR A 40 4.32 3.05 2.31
C TYR A 40 4.71 1.76 3.03
N ALA A 41 3.79 1.23 3.84
CA ALA A 41 4.08 0.17 4.80
C ALA A 41 3.27 -1.10 4.49
N LEU A 42 3.98 -2.22 4.34
CA LEU A 42 3.40 -3.54 4.12
C LEU A 42 3.16 -4.27 5.44
N HIS A 43 1.99 -4.86 5.59
CA HIS A 43 1.57 -5.62 6.75
C HIS A 43 1.06 -7.00 6.31
N ARG A 44 1.10 -7.96 7.22
CA ARG A 44 0.48 -9.28 7.06
C ARG A 44 -0.66 -9.40 8.06
N ASP A 45 -1.82 -9.88 7.62
CA ASP A 45 -2.92 -10.17 8.55
C ASP A 45 -2.51 -11.31 9.51
N ILE A 46 -2.79 -11.11 10.79
CA ILE A 46 -2.51 -12.08 11.86
C ILE A 46 -3.48 -13.26 11.85
N ASN A 47 -4.65 -13.11 11.23
CA ASN A 47 -5.68 -14.15 11.16
C ASN A 47 -5.64 -14.92 9.84
N ASP A 48 -5.11 -14.30 8.78
CA ASP A 48 -4.92 -14.91 7.46
C ASP A 48 -3.53 -14.55 6.91
N PRO A 49 -2.51 -15.41 7.08
CA PRO A 49 -1.16 -15.15 6.61
C PRO A 49 -1.00 -14.92 5.11
N ASN A 50 -2.01 -15.29 4.30
CA ASN A 50 -2.06 -15.05 2.87
C ASN A 50 -2.68 -13.69 2.51
N THR A 51 -3.04 -12.87 3.50
CA THR A 51 -3.54 -11.51 3.29
C THR A 51 -2.45 -10.49 3.65
N LEU A 52 -2.08 -9.68 2.66
CA LEU A 52 -1.14 -8.57 2.79
C LEU A 52 -1.86 -7.24 2.67
N VAL A 53 -1.48 -6.26 3.49
CA VAL A 53 -2.13 -4.95 3.56
C VAL A 53 -1.10 -3.84 3.49
N PHE A 54 -1.22 -2.98 2.48
CA PHE A 54 -0.53 -1.71 2.42
C PHE A 54 -1.32 -0.65 3.17
N VAL A 55 -0.61 0.12 3.99
CA VAL A 55 -1.09 1.38 4.55
C VAL A 55 -0.15 2.46 4.07
N GLU A 56 -0.68 3.34 3.25
CA GLU A 56 0.07 4.36 2.54
C GLU A 56 -0.39 5.74 2.94
N ARG A 57 0.54 6.69 2.97
CA ARG A 57 0.29 8.11 3.22
C ARG A 57 0.97 8.92 2.14
N TRP A 58 0.18 9.79 1.52
CA TRP A 58 0.60 10.65 0.42
C TRP A 58 0.35 12.10 0.77
N GLU A 59 1.33 12.97 0.51
CA GLU A 59 1.26 14.40 0.82
C GLU A 59 0.05 15.08 0.16
N SER A 60 -0.36 14.59 -1.01
CA SER A 60 -1.49 15.13 -1.76
C SER A 60 -2.08 14.11 -2.73
N GLN A 61 -3.28 14.41 -3.25
CA GLN A 61 -3.87 13.67 -4.35
C GLN A 61 -2.98 13.69 -5.62
N ASP A 62 -2.25 14.77 -5.87
CA ASP A 62 -1.36 14.86 -7.02
C ASP A 62 -0.16 13.93 -6.87
N ALA A 63 0.42 13.82 -5.67
CA ALA A 63 1.48 12.85 -5.38
C ALA A 63 0.99 11.41 -5.61
N LEU A 64 -0.21 11.08 -5.12
CA LEU A 64 -0.82 9.77 -5.36
C LEU A 64 -1.11 9.52 -6.85
N ASN A 65 -1.58 10.53 -7.59
CA ASN A 65 -1.81 10.41 -9.03
C ASN A 65 -0.52 10.14 -9.80
N GLN A 66 0.60 10.77 -9.39
CA GLN A 66 1.92 10.51 -9.96
C GLN A 66 2.40 9.11 -9.61
N HIS A 67 2.18 8.66 -8.37
CA HIS A 67 2.53 7.32 -7.90
C HIS A 67 1.92 6.23 -8.78
N VAL A 68 0.60 6.26 -9.02
CA VAL A 68 -0.11 5.22 -9.78
C VAL A 68 0.30 5.16 -11.26
N GLN A 69 0.98 6.19 -11.77
CA GLN A 69 1.48 6.26 -13.15
C GLN A 69 2.91 5.74 -13.29
N GLN A 70 3.60 5.42 -12.20
CA GLN A 70 5.00 4.98 -12.25
C GLN A 70 5.15 3.60 -12.90
N PRO A 71 6.26 3.34 -13.62
CA PRO A 71 6.49 2.05 -14.28
C PRO A 71 6.43 0.84 -13.33
N HIS A 72 6.92 0.98 -12.10
CA HIS A 72 6.91 -0.10 -11.12
C HIS A 72 5.51 -0.40 -10.56
N MET A 73 4.50 0.44 -10.82
CA MET A 73 3.09 0.11 -10.54
C MET A 73 2.53 -0.87 -11.57
N ALA A 74 3.03 -0.85 -12.82
CA ALA A 74 2.72 -1.90 -13.78
C ALA A 74 3.37 -3.24 -13.38
N GLU A 75 4.59 -3.20 -12.85
CA GLU A 75 5.26 -4.38 -12.25
C GLU A 75 4.44 -4.95 -11.09
N LEU A 76 3.95 -4.08 -10.19
CA LEU A 76 3.07 -4.44 -9.08
C LEU A 76 1.77 -5.09 -9.58
N GLY A 77 1.12 -4.49 -10.58
CA GLY A 77 -0.11 -5.04 -11.16
C GLY A 77 0.09 -6.43 -11.79
N ALA A 78 1.22 -6.64 -12.48
CA ALA A 78 1.56 -7.93 -13.05
C ALA A 78 1.87 -8.99 -11.98
N LEU A 79 2.59 -8.61 -10.92
CA LEU A 79 2.85 -9.47 -9.75
C LEU A 79 1.54 -9.85 -9.07
N ALA A 80 0.68 -8.88 -8.77
CA ALA A 80 -0.62 -9.14 -8.16
C ALA A 80 -1.48 -10.06 -9.04
N ALA A 81 -1.50 -9.85 -10.35
CA ALA A 81 -2.25 -10.71 -11.27
C ALA A 81 -1.76 -12.18 -11.31
N SER A 82 -0.48 -12.43 -11.01
CA SER A 82 0.06 -13.80 -11.02
C SER A 82 -0.12 -14.54 -9.69
N ILE A 83 -0.17 -13.83 -8.56
CA ILE A 83 -0.20 -14.43 -7.23
C ILE A 83 -1.50 -14.23 -6.46
N ALA A 84 -2.35 -13.28 -6.84
CA ALA A 84 -3.56 -12.96 -6.09
C ALA A 84 -4.63 -14.04 -6.26
N ALA A 85 -5.28 -14.39 -5.16
CA ALA A 85 -6.44 -15.29 -5.14
C ALA A 85 -7.72 -14.59 -5.60
N GLU A 86 -7.77 -13.26 -5.45
CA GLU A 86 -8.89 -12.41 -5.83
C GLU A 86 -8.41 -11.00 -6.20
N PRO A 87 -9.22 -10.17 -6.88
CA PRO A 87 -8.84 -8.80 -7.19
C PRO A 87 -8.50 -7.99 -5.92
N PRO A 88 -7.42 -7.19 -5.93
CA PRO A 88 -7.07 -6.36 -4.78
C PRO A 88 -8.19 -5.37 -4.43
N GLN A 89 -8.36 -5.13 -3.13
CA GLN A 89 -9.28 -4.12 -2.62
C GLN A 89 -8.51 -2.86 -2.26
N ILE A 90 -8.95 -1.69 -2.74
CA ILE A 90 -8.27 -0.42 -2.52
C ILE A 90 -9.27 0.59 -1.98
N VAL A 91 -8.94 1.23 -0.86
CA VAL A 91 -9.74 2.27 -0.23
C VAL A 91 -8.91 3.54 -0.10
N PHE A 92 -9.46 4.65 -0.58
CA PHE A 92 -8.89 5.98 -0.43
C PHE A 92 -9.59 6.71 0.71
N CYS A 93 -8.81 7.26 1.63
CA CYS A 93 -9.27 7.80 2.90
C CYS A 93 -8.75 9.22 3.12
N GLU A 94 -9.56 10.06 3.75
CA GLU A 94 -9.12 11.30 4.39
C GLU A 94 -8.77 11.02 5.86
N SER A 95 -7.71 11.66 6.35
CA SER A 95 -7.37 11.62 7.77
C SER A 95 -8.26 12.57 8.56
N LEU A 96 -9.17 12.03 9.38
CA LEU A 96 -10.09 12.85 10.17
C LEU A 96 -9.47 13.41 11.46
N GLY A 97 -8.39 12.80 11.96
CA GLY A 97 -7.65 13.29 13.14
C GLY A 97 -8.48 13.44 14.42
N ILE A 98 -9.53 12.64 14.60
CA ILE A 98 -10.48 12.80 15.72
C ILE A 98 -9.83 12.35 17.04
N GLY A 99 -9.95 13.19 18.06
CA GLY A 99 -9.52 12.89 19.43
C GLY A 99 -8.09 13.32 19.72
N ASP A 100 -7.31 12.46 20.38
CA ASP A 100 -5.90 12.73 20.66
C ASP A 100 -5.11 12.70 19.36
N SER A 101 -4.43 13.80 19.02
CA SER A 101 -3.75 13.91 17.73
C SER A 101 -2.68 12.83 17.52
N ALA A 102 -2.01 12.32 18.56
CA ALA A 102 -1.00 11.28 18.43
C ALA A 102 -1.59 9.88 18.23
N LYS A 103 -2.87 9.68 18.56
CA LYS A 103 -3.57 8.39 18.46
C LYS A 103 -4.61 8.35 17.35
N GLY A 104 -5.14 9.52 16.96
CA GLY A 104 -6.19 9.68 15.96
C GLY A 104 -5.68 9.86 14.53
N THR A 105 -4.36 9.78 14.32
CA THR A 105 -3.73 9.86 12.99
C THR A 105 -2.68 8.76 12.86
N ILE A 106 -2.52 8.24 11.65
CA ILE A 106 -1.39 7.36 11.32
C ILE A 106 -0.16 8.24 11.07
N ARG A 107 0.95 7.93 11.75
CA ARG A 107 2.21 8.70 11.69
C ARG A 107 3.39 7.76 11.40
N GLY A 108 4.44 8.31 10.81
CA GLY A 108 5.75 7.66 10.66
C GLY A 108 6.66 8.03 11.82
#